data_AF-B1Z6P4-F1
#
_entry.id   AF-B1Z6P4-F1
#
_cell.length_a   1.000
_cell.length_b   1.000
_cell.length_c   1.000
_cell.angle_alpha   90.00
_cell.angle_beta   90.00
_cell.angle_gamma   90.00
#
_symmetry.space_group_name_H-M   'P 1'
#
loop_
_entity.id
_entity.type
_entity.pdbx_description
1 polymer ?
#
loop_
_entity_poly.entity_id
_entity_poly.type
_entity_poly.pdbx_seq_one_letter_code
_entity_poly.pdbx_strand_id
1 'polypeptide(L)' 'MSEILTDAERAAIRAVAAKDKTQLDAARAAFRRAAAKHGSGACAELRFMSEVLAPVPDLSLRAQYRAAVLEQPL' A
#
# COMPACT_ATOMS: atom_id res chain seq x y z
N MET A 1 18.02 -0.75 -13.11
CA MET A 1 16.76 -0.24 -12.53
C MET A 1 16.85 -0.44 -11.03
N SER A 2 16.69 0.61 -10.22
CA SER A 2 16.66 0.42 -8.77
C SER A 2 15.36 -0.28 -8.40
N GLU A 3 15.45 -1.51 -7.89
CA GLU A 3 14.26 -2.23 -7.43
C GLU A 3 13.63 -1.46 -6.26
N ILE A 4 12.33 -1.19 -6.36
CA ILE A 4 11.56 -0.47 -5.33
C ILE A 4 11.61 -1.23 -4.00
N LEU A 5 11.54 -2.57 -4.08
CA LEU A 5 11.65 -3.51 -2.98
C LEU A 5 12.71 -4.55 -3.32
N THR A 6 13.51 -4.93 -2.33
CA THR A 6 14.37 -6.12 -2.38
C THR A 6 13.52 -7.39 -2.30
N ASP A 7 14.09 -8.53 -2.67
CA ASP A 7 13.40 -9.83 -2.58
C ASP A 7 12.96 -10.18 -1.16
N ALA A 8 13.80 -9.88 -0.16
CA ALA A 8 13.48 -10.13 1.25
C ALA A 8 12.29 -9.27 1.72
N GLU A 9 12.26 -8.00 1.32
CA GLU A 9 11.15 -7.08 1.65
C GLU A 9 9.85 -7.51 0.96
N ARG A 10 9.95 -7.92 -0.31
CA ARG A 10 8.82 -8.45 -1.06
C ARG A 10 8.27 -9.71 -0.41
N ALA A 11 9.14 -10.63 0.01
CA ALA A 11 8.76 -11.85 0.70
C ALA A 11 8.06 -11.55 2.04
N ALA A 12 8.58 -10.60 2.83
CA ALA A 12 7.96 -10.20 4.08
C ALA A 12 6.55 -9.62 3.88
N ILE A 13 6.36 -8.74 2.89
CA ILE A 13 5.04 -8.17 2.58
C ILE A 13 4.05 -9.26 2.10
N ARG A 14 4.52 -10.19 1.26
CA ARG A 14 3.69 -11.32 0.79
C ARG A 14 3.31 -12.28 1.91
N ALA A 15 4.19 -12.49 2.90
CA ALA A 15 3.88 -13.27 4.07
C ALA A 15 2.75 -12.63 4.90
N VAL A 16 2.77 -11.31 5.06
CA VAL A 16 1.65 -10.56 5.68
C VAL A 16 0.34 -10.74 4.90
N ALA A 17 0.39 -10.71 3.57
CA ALA A 17 -0.77 -11.00 2.73
C ALA A 17 -1.29 -12.45 2.90
N ALA A 18 -0.39 -13.40 3.16
CA ALA A 18 -0.71 -14.78 3.55
C ALA A 18 -1.15 -14.93 5.02
N LYS A 19 -1.38 -13.83 5.74
CA LYS A 19 -1.79 -13.75 7.15
C LYS A 19 -0.71 -14.16 8.17
N ASP A 20 0.55 -14.24 7.75
CA ASP A 20 1.67 -14.40 8.67
C ASP A 20 1.99 -13.05 9.34
N LYS A 21 1.51 -12.90 10.58
CA LYS A 21 1.69 -11.69 11.38
C LYS A 21 3.11 -11.54 11.92
N THR A 22 3.95 -12.58 11.89
CA THR A 22 5.34 -12.50 12.37
C THR A 22 6.20 -11.59 11.49
N GLN A 23 5.81 -11.43 10.22
CA GLN A 23 6.51 -10.60 9.25
C GLN A 23 6.01 -9.15 9.19
N LEU A 24 5.04 -8.77 10.04
CA LEU A 24 4.39 -7.46 9.99
C LEU A 24 5.37 -6.30 10.22
N ASP A 25 6.30 -6.44 11.17
CA ASP A 25 7.28 -5.39 11.45
C ASP A 25 8.29 -5.22 10.31
N ALA A 26 8.76 -6.33 9.73
CA ALA A 26 9.65 -6.32 8.57
C ALA A 26 8.96 -5.70 7.34
N ALA A 27 7.72 -6.10 7.07
CA ALA A 27 6.90 -5.54 5.99
C ALA A 27 6.61 -4.03 6.19
N ARG A 28 6.37 -3.60 7.43
CA ARG A 28 6.16 -2.18 7.76
C ARG A 28 7.42 -1.36 7.59
N ALA A 29 8.59 -1.89 7.96
CA ALA A 29 9.87 -1.22 7.74
C ALA A 29 10.16 -1.07 6.24
N ALA A 30 9.94 -2.13 5.46
CA ALA A 30 10.05 -2.11 4.01
C ALA A 30 9.12 -1.05 3.38
N PHE A 31 7.85 -1.02 3.80
CA PHE A 31 6.87 -0.05 3.32
C PHE A 31 7.31 1.39 3.61
N ARG A 32 7.71 1.70 4.84
CA ARG A 32 8.14 3.06 5.23
C ARG A 32 9.34 3.53 4.41
N ARG A 33 10.33 2.65 4.18
CA ARG A 33 11.52 2.96 3.37
C ARG A 33 11.16 3.24 1.91
N ALA A 34 10.41 2.33 1.29
CA ALA A 34 10.15 2.39 -0.15
C ALA A 34 9.05 3.39 -0.52
N ALA A 35 7.97 3.48 0.27
CA ALA A 35 6.88 4.44 0.03
C ALA A 35 7.33 5.89 0.19
N ALA A 36 8.27 6.19 1.10
CA ALA A 36 8.81 7.55 1.24
C ALA A 36 9.59 8.02 -0.01
N LYS A 37 10.18 7.09 -0.77
CA LYS A 37 10.99 7.40 -1.95
C LYS A 37 10.21 7.31 -3.27
N HIS A 38 9.27 6.38 -3.35
CA HIS A 38 8.58 6.05 -4.59
C HIS A 38 7.06 6.30 -4.56
N GLY A 39 6.49 6.53 -3.37
CA GLY A 39 5.05 6.59 -3.15
C GLY A 39 4.45 5.20 -2.89
N SER A 40 3.30 5.17 -2.19
CA SER A 40 2.58 3.93 -1.87
C SER A 40 1.98 3.22 -3.09
N GLY A 41 1.70 3.96 -4.17
CA GLY A 41 1.18 3.41 -5.43
C GLY A 41 2.24 2.85 -6.39
N ALA A 42 3.52 2.87 -6.02
CA ALA A 42 4.61 2.51 -6.93
C ALA A 42 4.68 1.02 -7.30
N CYS A 43 4.15 0.14 -6.44
CA CYS A 43 3.96 -1.28 -6.74
C CYS A 43 2.83 -1.90 -5.91
N ALA A 44 2.37 -3.09 -6.31
CA ALA A 44 1.27 -3.79 -5.67
C ALA A 44 1.52 -4.08 -4.18
N GLU A 45 2.74 -4.48 -3.82
CA GLU A 45 3.12 -4.75 -2.43
C GLU A 45 3.03 -3.49 -1.53
N LEU A 46 3.43 -2.33 -2.04
CA LEU A 46 3.31 -1.07 -1.30
C LEU A 46 1.86 -0.62 -1.16
N ARG A 47 1.05 -0.78 -2.21
CA ARG A 47 -0.39 -0.48 -2.16
C ARG A 47 -1.09 -1.33 -1.11
N PHE A 48 -0.82 -2.64 -1.12
CA PHE A 48 -1.32 -3.57 -0.11
C PHE A 48 -0.95 -3.11 1.31
N MET A 49 0.32 -2.79 1.56
CA MET A 49 0.75 -2.33 2.88
C MET A 49 0.13 -0.98 3.28
N SER A 50 -0.17 -0.09 2.32
CA SER A 50 -0.87 1.16 2.61
C SER A 50 -2.30 0.92 3.12
N GLU A 51 -3.01 -0.06 2.54
CA GLU A 51 -4.36 -0.46 2.97
C GLU A 51 -4.31 -1.19 4.33
N VAL A 52 -3.28 -2.01 4.57
CA VAL A 52 -3.08 -2.72 5.85
C VAL A 52 -2.75 -1.77 6.99
N LEU A 53 -1.88 -0.77 6.75
CA LEU A 53 -1.37 0.13 7.79
C LEU A 53 -2.26 1.34 8.05
N ALA A 54 -3.02 1.77 7.04
CA ALA A 54 -4.01 2.81 7.15
C ALA A 54 -5.36 2.28 6.62
N PRO A 55 -6.06 1.44 7.40
CA PRO A 55 -7.43 1.03 7.08
C PRO A 55 -8.42 2.20 7.21
N VAL A 56 -7.93 3.38 7.60
CA VAL A 56 -8.70 4.63 7.58
C VAL A 56 -8.98 4.97 6.12
N PRO A 57 -10.24 5.25 5.74
CA PRO A 57 -10.61 5.49 4.37
C PRO A 57 -9.80 6.67 3.87
N ASP A 58 -9.01 6.45 2.82
CA ASP A 58 -8.30 7.52 2.13
C ASP A 58 -9.34 8.59 1.76
N LEU A 59 -9.29 9.71 2.49
CA LEU A 59 -10.23 10.81 2.32
C LEU A 59 -10.13 11.39 0.91
N SER A 60 -8.96 11.28 0.28
CA SER A 60 -8.73 11.63 -1.12
C SER A 60 -9.43 10.66 -2.05
N LEU A 61 -9.35 9.36 -1.78
CA LEU A 61 -10.04 8.33 -2.56
C LEU A 61 -11.57 8.43 -2.42
N ARG A 62 -12.08 8.73 -1.21
CA ARG A 62 -13.50 9.02 -0.99
C ARG A 62 -13.95 10.31 -1.68
N ALA A 63 -13.12 11.36 -1.65
CA ALA A 63 -13.42 12.61 -2.35
C ALA A 63 -13.46 12.39 -3.87
N GLN A 64 -12.51 11.64 -4.43
CA GLN A 64 -12.47 11.26 -5.84
C GLN A 64 -13.68 10.41 -6.25
N TYR A 65 -14.03 9.40 -5.44
CA TYR A 65 -15.22 8.58 -5.68
C TYR A 65 -16.51 9.42 -5.62
N ARG A 66 -16.65 10.31 -4.63
CA ARG A 66 -17.82 11.17 -4.49
C ARG A 66 -17.96 12.14 -5.67
N ALA A 67 -16.85 12.71 -6.15
CA ALA A 67 -16.84 13.53 -7.35
C ALA A 67 -17.31 12.71 -8.57
N ALA A 68 -16.75 11.51 -8.76
CA ALA A 68 -17.11 10.64 -9.89
C ALA A 68 -18.57 10.17 -9.88
N VAL A 69 -19.19 9.99 -8.71
CA VAL A 69 -20.62 9.64 -8.58
C VAL A 69 -21.51 10.86 -8.82
N LEU A 70 -21.12 12.04 -8.32
CA LEU A 70 -21.91 13.27 -8.46
C LEU A 70 -21.83 13.91 -9.87
N GLU A 71 -20.78 13.60 -10.64
CA GLU A 71 -20.64 14.05 -12.03
C GLU A 71 -21.38 13.16 -13.04
N GLN A 72 -22.03 12.07 -12.61
CA GLN A 72 -22.88 11.27 -13.50
C GLN A 72 -24.24 11.96 -13.67
N PRO A 73 -24.65 12.29 -14.90
CA PRO A 73 -26.03 12.71 -15.15
C PRO A 73 -26.97 11.53 -14.83
N LEU A 74 -28.10 11.84 -14.18
CA LEU A 74 -29.17 10.90 -13.81
C LEU A 74 -29.66 10.06 -14.99
#